data_AF-A0ABD0X7C5-F1
#
_entry.id   AF-A0ABD0X7C5-F1
#
_cell.length_a   1.000
_cell.length_b   1.000
_cell.length_c   1.000
_cell.angle_alpha   90.00
_cell.angle_beta   90.00
_cell.angle_gamma   90.00
#
_symmetry.space_group_name_H-M   'P 1'
#
loop_
_entity.id
_entity.type
_entity.pdbx_description
1 polymer ?
#
loop_
_entity_poly.entity_id
_entity_poly.type
_entity_poly.pdbx_seq_one_letter_code
_entity_poly.pdbx_strand_id
1 'polypeptide(L)'
;MSASVLQRCLGGVKVIHRCGSHRLIARRCILSETYTDTKLWEAREKDHQNLALLAALMDKTYERNLPVSSLTISRFVDNISSREEIDQAEYYLYKFRHSPNCWYLRDWTVHSWVRQCLRYGARDKALHTLKNKVQYGMFPDDFTFNLLIDSFLKEKDFKGACSVVEEVMLQESFDLPTTQIISLYALSSYLATKPELNESEERNLGATLLIAGLKQDNSVGLSAQLLGCSLLGKVEMARGIHAVFQGMPLMWTPGYLGRALAIMERVAAAPGDSKVSKEAVDYLDGLLQNLSSASESDSSGEDESGGEEVLKKEEEVDEDDQAEREKLPLYAGRFKELSEQLRSRGKADPDSLQVLVSSLVKQSLASAEGPDLEQYQRKLEEWEAERKQLIRREQEMRKKAEEERQAREAAREAAREG
;
A
#
# COMPACT_ATOMS: atom_id res chain seq x y z
N MET A 1 -25.47 64.66 28.38
CA MET A 1 -24.28 63.83 28.65
C MET A 1 -24.74 62.40 28.88
N SER A 2 -24.19 61.45 28.10
CA SER A 2 -24.18 59.96 28.27
C SER A 2 -25.53 59.24 28.44
N ALA A 3 -25.86 58.10 27.84
CA ALA A 3 -25.27 57.18 26.86
C ALA A 3 -26.43 56.18 26.54
N SER A 4 -26.92 56.12 25.31
CA SER A 4 -26.76 54.99 24.37
C SER A 4 -27.38 53.62 24.73
N VAL A 5 -28.40 53.25 23.94
CA VAL A 5 -28.55 51.98 23.19
C VAL A 5 -28.54 50.65 23.98
N LEU A 6 -29.67 49.92 23.93
CA LEU A 6 -29.78 48.52 23.44
C LEU A 6 -31.18 47.94 23.74
N GLN A 7 -32.11 48.10 22.80
CA GLN A 7 -33.30 47.25 22.71
C GLN A 7 -33.12 46.40 21.45
N ARG A 8 -32.49 45.23 21.59
CA ARG A 8 -32.28 44.28 20.49
C ARG A 8 -33.38 43.23 20.49
N CYS A 9 -34.02 43.15 19.33
CA CYS A 9 -35.06 42.22 18.94
C CYS A 9 -34.68 40.77 19.21
N LEU A 10 -35.60 40.02 19.82
CA LEU A 10 -35.61 38.57 19.87
C LEU A 10 -35.96 38.04 18.46
N GLY A 11 -34.93 37.85 17.63
CA GLY A 11 -35.04 37.08 16.39
C GLY A 11 -34.69 35.62 16.67
N GLY A 12 -35.67 34.73 16.58
CA GLY A 12 -35.46 33.29 16.69
C GLY A 12 -34.53 32.78 15.60
N VAL A 13 -33.31 32.41 15.97
CA VAL A 13 -32.36 31.73 15.09
C VAL A 13 -32.80 30.27 14.97
N LYS A 14 -33.54 29.95 13.90
CA LYS A 14 -33.67 28.56 13.44
C LYS A 14 -32.29 28.11 12.98
N VAL A 15 -31.60 27.34 13.83
CA VAL A 15 -30.44 26.55 13.41
C VAL A 15 -30.98 25.46 12.48
N ILE A 16 -30.90 25.73 11.18
CA ILE A 16 -31.10 24.71 10.16
C ILE A 16 -29.85 23.83 10.23
N HIS A 17 -29.95 22.71 10.93
CA HIS A 17 -29.05 21.58 10.70
C HIS A 17 -29.22 21.18 9.23
N ARG A 18 -28.37 21.69 8.34
CA ARG A 18 -28.10 21.04 7.07
C ARG A 18 -27.35 19.75 7.40
N CYS A 19 -28.10 18.71 7.73
CA CYS A 19 -27.63 17.35 7.53
C CYS A 19 -27.45 17.22 6.02
N GLY A 20 -26.22 17.42 5.55
CA GLY A 20 -25.86 17.16 4.18
C GLY A 20 -26.03 15.67 3.95
N SER A 21 -27.19 15.27 3.46
CA SER A 21 -27.37 13.98 2.82
C SER A 21 -26.34 13.92 1.69
N HIS A 22 -25.22 13.25 1.93
CA HIS A 22 -24.28 12.89 0.89
C HIS A 22 -25.08 12.09 -0.14
N ARG A 23 -25.42 12.74 -1.25
CA ARG A 23 -25.93 12.04 -2.42
C ARG A 23 -24.81 11.10 -2.82
N LEU A 24 -25.07 9.80 -2.66
CA LEU A 24 -24.29 8.74 -3.30
C LEU A 24 -24.40 8.98 -4.80
N ILE A 25 -23.53 9.82 -5.33
CA ILE A 25 -23.18 9.79 -6.74
C ILE A 25 -22.65 8.38 -6.90
N ALA A 26 -23.36 7.54 -7.65
CA ALA A 26 -22.96 6.19 -8.01
C ALA A 26 -21.66 6.26 -8.82
N ARG A 27 -20.56 6.50 -8.12
CA ARG A 27 -19.20 6.29 -8.58
C ARG A 27 -19.10 4.79 -8.78
N ARG A 28 -18.60 4.37 -9.94
CA ARG A 28 -18.40 2.94 -10.23
C ARG A 28 -17.44 2.39 -9.18
N CYS A 29 -17.99 1.74 -8.15
CA CYS A 29 -17.23 0.96 -7.19
C CYS A 29 -16.71 -0.26 -7.94
N ILE A 30 -15.42 -0.56 -7.81
CA ILE A 30 -14.86 -1.76 -8.41
C ILE A 30 -15.25 -2.93 -7.52
N LEU A 31 -15.03 -2.78 -6.21
CA LEU A 31 -15.53 -3.71 -5.20
C LEU A 31 -17.04 -3.54 -4.99
N SER A 32 -17.71 -4.64 -4.62
CA SER A 32 -19.12 -4.59 -4.23
C SER A 32 -19.34 -3.67 -3.03
N GLU A 33 -20.53 -3.06 -3.00
CA GLU A 33 -20.93 -2.21 -1.86
C GLU A 33 -20.89 -3.02 -0.54
N THR A 34 -21.24 -4.31 -0.60
CA THR A 34 -21.14 -5.28 0.50
C THR A 34 -19.71 -5.45 1.03
N TYR A 35 -18.71 -5.40 0.16
CA TYR A 35 -17.30 -5.51 0.59
C TYR A 35 -16.85 -4.25 1.36
N THR A 36 -17.35 -3.10 0.94
CA THR A 36 -16.98 -1.81 1.53
C THR A 36 -17.81 -1.42 2.75
N ASP A 37 -18.85 -2.20 3.08
CA ASP A 37 -19.80 -1.89 4.14
C ASP A 37 -19.09 -1.68 5.48
N THR A 38 -19.35 -0.53 6.10
CA THR A 38 -18.82 -0.18 7.43
C THR A 38 -19.67 -0.77 8.57
N LYS A 39 -20.88 -1.27 8.26
CA LYS A 39 -21.86 -1.72 9.25
C LYS A 39 -21.32 -2.83 10.15
N LEU A 40 -20.64 -3.84 9.56
CA LEU A 40 -20.03 -4.94 10.32
C LEU A 40 -18.98 -4.42 11.31
N TRP A 41 -18.17 -3.44 10.90
CA TRP A 41 -17.13 -2.86 11.73
C TRP A 41 -17.69 -1.94 12.83
N GLU A 42 -18.75 -1.19 12.53
CA GLU A 42 -19.39 -0.24 13.45
C GLU A 42 -20.24 -0.92 14.51
N ALA A 43 -20.78 -2.12 14.23
CA ALA A 43 -21.62 -2.90 15.15
C ALA A 43 -20.86 -3.42 16.40
N ARG A 44 -19.52 -3.30 16.40
CA ARG A 44 -18.67 -3.83 17.47
C ARG A 44 -18.77 -2.99 18.74
N GLU A 45 -18.54 -3.64 19.89
CA GLU A 45 -18.58 -2.99 21.21
C GLU A 45 -17.45 -1.94 21.32
N LYS A 46 -17.81 -0.65 21.32
CA LYS A 46 -16.86 0.46 21.50
C LYS A 46 -16.70 0.81 22.97
N ASP A 47 -15.46 0.79 23.46
CA ASP A 47 -15.12 1.29 24.78
C ASP A 47 -15.04 2.82 24.72
N HIS A 48 -16.13 3.51 25.00
CA HIS A 48 -16.17 4.97 24.98
C HIS A 48 -15.25 5.52 26.07
N GLN A 49 -14.12 6.10 25.68
CA GLN A 49 -13.17 6.74 26.57
C GLN A 49 -12.85 8.15 26.09
N ASN A 50 -12.63 9.05 27.05
CA ASN A 50 -12.22 10.42 26.75
C ASN A 50 -10.77 10.41 26.23
N LEU A 51 -10.58 10.85 24.98
CA LEU A 51 -9.27 10.92 24.33
C LEU A 51 -8.26 11.73 25.13
N ALA A 52 -8.68 12.86 25.72
CA ALA A 52 -7.81 13.71 26.54
C ALA A 52 -7.26 12.98 27.77
N LEU A 53 -8.05 12.09 28.39
CA LEU A 53 -7.59 11.30 29.55
C LEU A 53 -6.58 10.23 29.11
N LEU A 54 -6.80 9.61 27.96
CA LEU A 54 -5.88 8.63 27.38
C LEU A 54 -4.57 9.28 26.96
N ALA A 55 -4.62 10.43 26.29
CA ALA A 55 -3.48 11.27 25.94
C ALA A 55 -2.63 11.59 27.18
N ALA A 56 -3.27 12.14 28.23
CA ALA A 56 -2.59 12.48 29.47
C ALA A 56 -2.01 11.24 30.21
N LEU A 57 -2.66 10.08 30.11
CA LEU A 57 -2.13 8.83 30.65
C LEU A 57 -0.87 8.42 29.88
N MET A 58 -0.93 8.43 28.55
CA MET A 58 0.17 8.05 27.68
C MET A 58 1.38 8.98 27.87
N ASP A 59 1.17 10.29 27.92
CA ASP A 59 2.26 11.24 28.16
C ASP A 59 2.92 11.01 29.52
N LYS A 60 2.14 10.78 30.59
CA LYS A 60 2.70 10.42 31.91
C LYS A 60 3.52 9.12 31.88
N THR A 61 3.10 8.13 31.10
CA THR A 61 3.86 6.88 30.98
C THR A 61 5.14 7.07 30.17
N TYR A 62 5.10 7.88 29.11
CA TYR A 62 6.29 8.18 28.29
C TYR A 62 7.30 9.03 29.07
N GLU A 63 6.86 10.04 29.82
CA GLU A 63 7.72 10.84 30.71
C GLU A 63 8.42 9.98 31.76
N ARG A 64 7.77 8.90 32.20
CA ARG A 64 8.31 7.92 33.15
C ARG A 64 9.12 6.81 32.48
N ASN A 65 9.30 6.85 31.16
CA ASN A 65 9.92 5.80 30.34
C ASN A 65 9.32 4.40 30.57
N LEU A 66 8.02 4.34 30.86
CA LEU A 66 7.28 3.10 31.04
C LEU A 66 6.62 2.67 29.73
N PRO A 67 6.53 1.35 29.47
CA PRO A 67 5.91 0.85 28.26
C PRO A 67 4.40 1.08 28.28
N VAL A 68 3.88 1.63 27.18
CA VAL A 68 2.43 1.81 26.97
C VAL A 68 1.80 0.49 26.54
N SER A 69 0.57 0.23 26.98
CA SER A 69 -0.17 -0.95 26.56
C SER A 69 -0.71 -0.80 25.13
N SER A 70 -0.69 -1.88 24.35
CA SER A 70 -1.32 -1.91 23.03
C SER A 70 -2.83 -1.59 23.10
N LEU A 71 -3.50 -2.00 24.19
CA LEU A 71 -4.92 -1.72 24.41
C LEU A 71 -5.23 -0.23 24.57
N THR A 72 -4.35 0.54 25.22
CA THR A 72 -4.57 1.99 25.40
C THR A 72 -4.55 2.70 24.06
N ILE A 73 -3.74 2.24 23.11
CA ILE A 73 -3.64 2.82 21.77
C ILE A 73 -4.79 2.37 20.89
N SER A 74 -5.17 1.09 20.95
CA SER A 74 -6.34 0.62 20.22
C SER A 74 -7.59 1.40 20.63
N ARG A 75 -7.77 1.65 21.94
CA ARG A 75 -8.84 2.51 22.46
C ARG A 75 -8.72 3.97 22.00
N PHE A 76 -7.51 4.51 21.90
CA PHE A 76 -7.30 5.86 21.40
C PHE A 76 -7.75 5.97 19.93
N VAL A 77 -7.33 5.03 19.09
CA VAL A 77 -7.69 5.00 17.66
C VAL A 77 -9.19 4.74 17.45
N ASP A 78 -9.80 3.84 18.22
CA ASP A 78 -11.22 3.52 18.10
C ASP A 78 -12.13 4.71 18.45
N ASN A 79 -11.71 5.56 19.38
CA ASN A 79 -12.47 6.70 19.89
C ASN A 79 -12.26 8.02 19.12
N ILE A 80 -11.53 8.00 18.01
CA ILE A 80 -11.37 9.18 17.15
C ILE A 80 -12.75 9.64 16.66
N SER A 81 -13.02 10.93 16.83
CA SER A 81 -14.28 11.60 16.53
C SER A 81 -14.11 12.79 15.58
N SER A 82 -12.92 13.37 15.48
CA SER A 82 -12.58 14.53 14.65
C SER A 82 -11.34 14.30 13.76
N ARG A 83 -11.19 15.14 12.72
CA ARG A 83 -10.00 15.17 11.86
C ARG A 83 -8.74 15.59 12.62
N GLU A 84 -8.85 16.53 13.55
CA GLU A 84 -7.70 16.99 14.37
C GLU A 84 -7.19 15.88 15.29
N GLU A 85 -8.07 14.99 15.75
CA GLU A 85 -7.72 13.86 16.59
C GLU A 85 -6.96 12.78 15.80
N ILE A 86 -7.09 12.76 14.47
CA ILE A 86 -6.26 11.91 13.60
C ILE A 86 -4.81 12.36 13.66
N ASP A 87 -4.54 13.67 13.67
CA ASP A 87 -3.17 14.18 13.77
C ASP A 87 -2.55 13.85 15.15
N GLN A 88 -3.36 13.89 16.21
CA GLN A 88 -2.94 13.45 17.54
C GLN A 88 -2.68 11.94 17.57
N ALA A 89 -3.53 11.13 16.94
CA ALA A 89 -3.36 9.70 16.84
C ALA A 89 -2.11 9.32 16.05
N GLU A 90 -1.81 10.03 14.95
CA GLU A 90 -0.58 9.87 14.18
C GLU A 90 0.65 10.07 15.09
N TYR A 91 0.65 11.13 15.90
CA TYR A 91 1.73 11.40 16.85
C TYR A 91 1.89 10.29 17.91
N TYR A 92 0.78 9.81 18.49
CA TYR A 92 0.85 8.74 19.49
C TYR A 92 1.24 7.38 18.91
N LEU A 93 0.83 7.08 17.67
CA LEU A 93 1.29 5.89 16.94
C LEU A 93 2.80 5.94 16.68
N TYR A 94 3.31 7.10 16.26
CA TYR A 94 4.74 7.34 16.11
C TYR A 94 5.50 7.10 17.43
N LYS A 95 5.04 7.70 18.53
CA LYS A 95 5.65 7.50 19.86
C LYS A 95 5.61 6.04 20.30
N PHE A 96 4.52 5.33 20.02
CA PHE A 96 4.40 3.92 20.39
C PHE A 96 5.37 3.03 19.62
N ARG A 97 5.61 3.32 18.34
CA ARG A 97 6.60 2.61 17.55
C ARG A 97 8.01 2.77 18.13
N HIS A 98 8.30 3.91 18.76
CA HIS A 98 9.54 4.18 19.47
C HIS A 98 9.54 3.75 20.94
N SER A 99 8.59 2.90 21.35
CA SER A 99 8.49 2.34 22.70
C SER A 99 8.87 0.85 22.73
N PRO A 100 9.20 0.28 23.90
CA PRO A 100 9.54 -1.14 24.02
C PRO A 100 8.45 -2.08 23.51
N ASN A 101 7.18 -1.65 23.58
CA ASN A 101 6.03 -2.45 23.18
C ASN A 101 5.66 -2.30 21.69
N CYS A 102 6.54 -1.74 20.87
CA CYS A 102 6.29 -1.48 19.45
C CYS A 102 5.88 -2.71 18.63
N TRP A 103 6.35 -3.90 19.01
CA TRP A 103 5.99 -5.16 18.35
C TRP A 103 4.56 -5.61 18.67
N TYR A 104 4.01 -5.20 19.81
CA TYR A 104 2.67 -5.58 20.24
C TYR A 104 1.55 -4.73 19.61
N LEU A 105 1.84 -3.96 18.57
CA LEU A 105 0.79 -3.32 17.78
C LEU A 105 -0.06 -4.41 17.13
N ARG A 106 -1.39 -4.27 17.23
CA ARG A 106 -2.34 -5.30 16.77
C ARG A 106 -2.96 -4.91 15.45
N ASP A 107 -3.25 -5.91 14.63
CA ASP A 107 -3.79 -5.76 13.28
C ASP A 107 -5.13 -5.02 13.29
N TRP A 108 -6.00 -5.28 14.28
CA TRP A 108 -7.25 -4.54 14.43
C TRP A 108 -7.05 -3.05 14.68
N THR A 109 -5.93 -2.64 15.29
CA THR A 109 -5.61 -1.22 15.53
C THR A 109 -5.19 -0.55 14.23
N VAL A 110 -4.40 -1.24 13.41
CA VAL A 110 -4.03 -0.80 12.04
C VAL A 110 -5.27 -0.70 11.16
N HIS A 111 -6.14 -1.71 11.21
CA HIS A 111 -7.41 -1.71 10.49
C HIS A 111 -8.34 -0.59 10.97
N SER A 112 -8.42 -0.35 12.29
CA SER A 112 -9.18 0.76 12.86
C SER A 112 -8.65 2.11 12.36
N TRP A 113 -7.34 2.31 12.42
CA TRP A 113 -6.69 3.53 11.92
C TRP A 113 -7.07 3.83 10.48
N VAL A 114 -6.98 2.84 9.60
CA VAL A 114 -7.34 2.98 8.19
C VAL A 114 -8.81 3.34 8.03
N ARG A 115 -9.72 2.64 8.72
CA ARG A 115 -11.16 2.96 8.65
C ARG A 115 -11.48 4.35 9.19
N GLN A 116 -10.80 4.79 10.25
CA GLN A 116 -10.95 6.14 10.78
C GLN A 116 -10.47 7.19 9.78
N CYS A 117 -9.33 6.95 9.14
CA CYS A 117 -8.83 7.83 8.09
C CYS A 117 -9.84 7.95 6.94
N LEU A 118 -10.42 6.82 6.50
CA LEU A 118 -11.44 6.82 5.45
C LEU A 118 -12.72 7.56 5.87
N ARG A 119 -13.18 7.38 7.12
CA ARG A 119 -14.39 8.01 7.65
C ARG A 119 -14.31 9.54 7.67
N TYR A 120 -13.14 10.09 7.99
CA TYR A 120 -12.90 11.54 8.07
C TYR A 120 -12.25 12.14 6.82
N GLY A 121 -12.10 11.36 5.74
CA GLY A 121 -11.49 11.82 4.49
C GLY A 121 -9.99 12.10 4.58
N ALA A 122 -9.31 11.58 5.60
CA ALA A 122 -7.90 11.75 5.91
C ALA A 122 -6.99 10.75 5.16
N ARG A 123 -7.17 10.60 3.85
CA ARG A 123 -6.44 9.60 3.05
C ARG A 123 -4.95 9.92 2.90
N ASP A 124 -4.63 11.21 2.88
CA ASP A 124 -3.27 11.76 2.93
C ASP A 124 -2.49 11.21 4.13
N LYS A 125 -3.10 11.18 5.32
CA LYS A 125 -2.45 10.66 6.53
C LYS A 125 -2.30 9.14 6.47
N ALA A 126 -3.31 8.42 5.99
CA ALA A 126 -3.20 6.98 5.78
C ALA A 126 -2.01 6.64 4.85
N LEU A 127 -1.90 7.34 3.71
CA LEU A 127 -0.82 7.15 2.75
C LEU A 127 0.55 7.57 3.33
N HIS A 128 0.61 8.66 4.10
CA HIS A 128 1.83 9.07 4.80
C HIS A 128 2.31 8.01 5.80
N THR A 129 1.41 7.47 6.62
CA THR A 129 1.75 6.42 7.59
C THR A 129 2.18 5.11 6.93
N LEU A 130 1.64 4.80 5.74
CA LEU A 130 2.04 3.64 4.94
C LEU A 130 3.42 3.78 4.34
N LYS A 131 3.72 4.92 3.69
CA LYS A 131 5.05 5.19 3.14
C LYS A 131 6.13 5.17 4.23
N ASN A 132 5.80 5.69 5.41
CA ASN A 132 6.69 5.72 6.57
C ASN A 132 6.53 4.49 7.49
N LYS A 133 6.45 3.29 6.91
CA LYS A 133 6.24 2.04 7.67
C LYS A 133 7.24 1.77 8.79
N VAL A 134 8.49 2.21 8.65
CA VAL A 134 9.52 2.02 9.69
C VAL A 134 9.19 2.85 10.95
N GLN A 135 8.72 4.08 10.75
CA GLN A 135 8.49 5.07 11.80
C GLN A 135 7.16 4.87 12.53
N TYR A 136 6.12 4.40 11.83
CA TYR A 136 4.80 4.17 12.43
C TYR A 136 4.52 2.70 12.74
N GLY A 137 5.20 1.75 12.07
CA GLY A 137 4.97 0.32 12.24
C GLY A 137 3.62 -0.17 11.71
N MET A 138 3.06 0.52 10.71
CA MET A 138 1.74 0.19 10.16
C MET A 138 1.89 -0.82 9.02
N PHE A 139 1.51 -2.06 9.28
CA PHE A 139 1.49 -3.16 8.32
C PHE A 139 0.06 -3.70 8.22
N PRO A 140 -0.76 -3.21 7.26
CA PRO A 140 -2.14 -3.63 7.12
C PRO A 140 -2.28 -5.01 6.46
N ASP A 141 -3.38 -5.70 6.78
CA ASP A 141 -3.83 -6.88 6.04
C ASP A 141 -4.24 -6.56 4.58
N ASP A 142 -4.19 -7.58 3.72
CA ASP A 142 -4.71 -7.58 2.33
C ASP A 142 -6.09 -6.92 2.20
N PHE A 143 -7.04 -7.29 3.06
CA PHE A 143 -8.38 -6.72 3.06
C PHE A 143 -8.37 -5.20 3.31
N THR A 144 -7.49 -4.75 4.21
CA THR A 144 -7.34 -3.33 4.55
C THR A 144 -6.72 -2.56 3.39
N PHE A 145 -5.75 -3.15 2.69
CA PHE A 145 -5.21 -2.58 1.46
C PHE A 145 -6.27 -2.45 0.36
N ASN A 146 -7.11 -3.47 0.19
CA ASN A 146 -8.20 -3.43 -0.80
C ASN A 146 -9.16 -2.27 -0.54
N LEU A 147 -9.53 -2.03 0.73
CA LEU A 147 -10.36 -0.88 1.10
C LEU A 147 -9.69 0.46 0.77
N LEU A 148 -8.38 0.59 1.03
CA LEU A 148 -7.64 1.81 0.71
C LEU A 148 -7.56 2.05 -0.79
N ILE A 149 -7.16 1.03 -1.56
CA ILE A 149 -7.03 1.11 -3.03
C ILE A 149 -8.38 1.49 -3.65
N ASP A 150 -9.47 0.81 -3.26
CA ASP A 150 -10.81 1.13 -3.76
C ASP A 150 -11.22 2.57 -3.42
N SER A 151 -10.85 3.07 -2.23
CA SER A 151 -11.13 4.46 -1.84
C SER A 151 -10.44 5.49 -2.74
N PHE A 152 -9.20 5.24 -3.16
CA PHE A 152 -8.45 6.13 -4.08
C PHE A 152 -9.01 6.02 -5.51
N LEU A 153 -9.33 4.81 -5.95
CA LEU A 153 -9.93 4.58 -7.27
C LEU A 153 -11.30 5.24 -7.40
N LYS A 154 -12.12 5.24 -6.34
CA LYS A 154 -13.39 5.99 -6.28
C LYS A 154 -13.22 7.50 -6.47
N GLU A 155 -12.07 8.05 -6.10
CA GLU A 155 -11.76 9.48 -6.30
C GLU A 155 -11.04 9.79 -7.59
N LYS A 156 -10.71 8.75 -8.37
CA LYS A 156 -9.87 8.84 -9.57
C LYS A 156 -8.45 9.36 -9.27
N ASP A 157 -7.98 9.20 -8.05
CA ASP A 157 -6.58 9.45 -7.70
C ASP A 157 -5.76 8.18 -7.98
N PHE A 158 -5.32 8.04 -9.23
CA PHE A 158 -4.55 6.88 -9.66
C PHE A 158 -3.12 6.89 -9.10
N LYS A 159 -2.53 8.06 -8.86
CA LYS A 159 -1.18 8.16 -8.30
C LYS A 159 -1.16 7.69 -6.84
N GLY A 160 -2.15 8.12 -6.05
CA GLY A 160 -2.35 7.63 -4.69
C GLY A 160 -2.57 6.11 -4.65
N ALA A 161 -3.41 5.58 -5.54
CA ALA A 161 -3.64 4.14 -5.66
C ALA A 161 -2.36 3.35 -5.99
N CYS A 162 -1.55 3.83 -6.94
CA CYS A 162 -0.25 3.22 -7.26
C CYS A 162 0.70 3.22 -6.07
N SER A 163 0.83 4.33 -5.35
CA SER A 163 1.64 4.39 -4.14
C SER A 163 1.19 3.38 -3.08
N VAL A 164 -0.10 3.08 -2.96
CA VAL A 164 -0.58 2.03 -2.04
C VAL A 164 -0.21 0.64 -2.55
N VAL A 165 -0.35 0.37 -3.85
CA VAL A 165 0.04 -0.92 -4.46
C VAL A 165 1.55 -1.16 -4.37
N GLU A 166 2.37 -0.11 -4.45
CA GLU A 166 3.81 -0.20 -4.19
C GLU A 166 4.08 -0.70 -2.77
N GLU A 167 3.33 -0.24 -1.77
CA GLU A 167 3.48 -0.73 -0.40
C GLU A 167 2.97 -2.16 -0.21
N VAL A 168 1.89 -2.56 -0.89
CA VAL A 168 1.44 -3.97 -0.95
C VAL A 168 2.57 -4.86 -1.46
N MET A 169 3.27 -4.39 -2.50
CA MET A 169 4.40 -5.12 -3.05
C MET A 169 5.60 -5.19 -2.11
N LEU A 170 5.96 -4.08 -1.46
CA LEU A 170 7.06 -4.08 -0.49
C LEU A 170 6.79 -4.97 0.73
N GLN A 171 5.53 -5.29 1.02
CA GLN A 171 5.13 -6.25 2.05
C GLN A 171 4.92 -7.67 1.50
N GLU A 172 5.05 -7.86 0.19
CA GLU A 172 4.76 -9.10 -0.55
C GLU A 172 3.35 -9.66 -0.29
N SER A 173 2.40 -8.79 0.08
CA SER A 173 1.06 -9.16 0.54
C SER A 173 0.08 -9.35 -0.62
N PHE A 174 0.28 -10.43 -1.38
CA PHE A 174 -0.56 -10.82 -2.53
C PHE A 174 -1.24 -12.17 -2.32
N ASP A 175 -1.64 -12.50 -1.09
CA ASP A 175 -2.25 -13.79 -0.79
C ASP A 175 -3.68 -13.87 -1.35
N LEU A 176 -4.44 -12.77 -1.26
CA LEU A 176 -5.80 -12.73 -1.78
C LEU A 176 -5.86 -12.42 -3.29
N PRO A 177 -6.68 -13.17 -4.06
CA PRO A 177 -6.92 -12.90 -5.48
C PRO A 177 -7.51 -11.51 -5.75
N THR A 178 -8.33 -10.99 -4.83
CA THR A 178 -8.90 -9.63 -4.93
C THR A 178 -7.83 -8.56 -4.92
N THR A 179 -6.83 -8.68 -4.04
CA THR A 179 -5.69 -7.76 -3.95
C THR A 179 -4.89 -7.75 -5.24
N GLN A 180 -4.71 -8.91 -5.86
CA GLN A 180 -4.02 -9.01 -7.15
C GLN A 180 -4.81 -8.33 -8.27
N ILE A 181 -6.11 -8.61 -8.38
CA ILE A 181 -6.98 -8.05 -9.42
C ILE A 181 -7.10 -6.52 -9.29
N ILE A 182 -7.32 -6.01 -8.07
CA ILE A 182 -7.48 -4.58 -7.84
C ILE A 182 -6.17 -3.82 -8.04
N SER A 183 -5.04 -4.43 -7.68
CA SER A 183 -3.70 -3.87 -7.92
C SER A 183 -3.42 -3.75 -9.42
N LEU A 184 -3.67 -4.81 -10.20
CA LEU A 184 -3.52 -4.78 -11.66
C LEU A 184 -4.45 -3.74 -12.32
N TYR A 185 -5.65 -3.55 -11.78
CA TYR A 185 -6.56 -2.50 -12.25
C TYR A 185 -6.05 -1.09 -11.96
N ALA A 186 -5.51 -0.85 -10.75
CA ALA A 186 -4.92 0.44 -10.40
C ALA A 186 -3.71 0.76 -11.30
N LEU A 187 -2.81 -0.20 -11.49
CA LEU A 187 -1.60 -0.04 -12.32
C LEU A 187 -1.94 0.19 -13.80
N SER A 188 -2.89 -0.58 -14.36
CA SER A 188 -3.32 -0.39 -15.75
C SER A 188 -4.02 0.95 -15.99
N SER A 189 -4.80 1.42 -15.01
CA SER A 189 -5.43 2.75 -15.08
C SER A 189 -4.42 3.88 -14.98
N TYR A 190 -3.35 3.69 -14.19
CA TYR A 190 -2.24 4.63 -14.12
C TYR A 190 -1.43 4.68 -15.43
N LEU A 191 -1.08 3.52 -15.98
CA LEU A 191 -0.39 3.41 -17.28
C LEU A 191 -1.20 4.04 -18.42
N ALA A 192 -2.52 3.89 -18.42
CA ALA A 192 -3.41 4.52 -19.40
C ALA A 192 -3.36 6.06 -19.37
N THR A 193 -2.97 6.64 -18.22
CA THR A 193 -2.80 8.10 -18.07
C THR A 193 -1.50 8.60 -18.72
N LYS A 194 -0.60 7.68 -19.15
CA LYS A 194 0.72 7.96 -19.75
C LYS A 194 1.51 9.07 -19.03
N PRO A 195 1.79 8.93 -17.73
CA PRO A 195 2.62 9.88 -17.01
C PRO A 195 4.05 9.89 -17.54
N GLU A 196 4.71 11.05 -17.47
CA GLU A 196 6.18 11.13 -17.53
C GLU A 196 6.71 10.46 -16.27
N LEU A 197 7.26 9.26 -16.41
CA LEU A 197 7.75 8.47 -15.29
C LEU A 197 9.19 8.86 -14.97
N ASN A 198 9.45 9.13 -13.70
CA ASN A 198 10.83 9.15 -13.20
C ASN A 198 11.37 7.71 -13.21
N GLU A 199 12.68 7.54 -13.39
CA GLU A 199 13.33 6.21 -13.38
C GLU A 199 13.03 5.40 -12.11
N SER A 200 12.86 6.07 -10.95
CA SER A 200 12.43 5.43 -9.71
C SER A 200 10.98 4.94 -9.76
N GLU A 201 10.08 5.71 -10.39
CA GLU A 201 8.68 5.33 -10.58
C GLU A 201 8.58 4.18 -11.61
N GLU A 202 9.44 4.16 -12.64
CA GLU A 202 9.56 3.04 -13.59
C GLU A 202 9.99 1.75 -12.90
N ARG A 203 10.99 1.83 -12.00
CA ARG A 203 11.42 0.67 -11.19
C ARG A 203 10.29 0.15 -10.31
N ASN A 204 9.62 1.04 -9.57
CA ASN A 204 8.53 0.64 -8.67
C ASN A 204 7.36 0.05 -9.45
N LEU A 205 6.99 0.66 -10.57
CA LEU A 205 5.94 0.15 -11.46
C LEU A 205 6.31 -1.19 -12.09
N GLY A 206 7.55 -1.35 -12.52
CA GLY A 206 8.07 -2.60 -13.07
C GLY A 206 8.00 -3.75 -12.06
N ALA A 207 8.43 -3.48 -10.83
CA ALA A 207 8.42 -4.45 -9.73
C ALA A 207 7.00 -4.84 -9.31
N THR A 208 6.10 -3.86 -9.18
CA THR A 208 4.69 -4.12 -8.79
C THR A 208 3.97 -4.98 -9.82
N LEU A 209 4.14 -4.67 -11.10
CA LEU A 209 3.56 -5.44 -12.20
C LEU A 209 4.10 -6.86 -12.27
N LEU A 210 5.40 -7.05 -12.05
CA LEU A 210 6.02 -8.37 -12.04
C LEU A 210 5.45 -9.24 -10.92
N ILE A 211 5.44 -8.74 -9.69
CA ILE A 211 5.03 -9.52 -8.52
C ILE A 211 3.51 -9.82 -8.56
N ALA A 212 2.68 -8.83 -8.91
CA ALA A 212 1.25 -9.06 -9.09
C ALA A 212 0.97 -10.04 -10.25
N GLY A 213 1.79 -9.98 -11.31
CA GLY A 213 1.69 -10.87 -12.46
C GLY A 213 2.10 -12.32 -12.15
N LEU A 214 3.09 -12.57 -11.30
CA LEU A 214 3.56 -13.93 -10.96
C LEU A 214 2.49 -14.81 -10.33
N LYS A 215 1.52 -14.22 -9.65
CA LYS A 215 0.42 -14.95 -8.99
C LYS A 215 -0.76 -15.25 -9.93
N GLN A 216 -0.78 -14.67 -11.12
CA GLN A 216 -1.88 -14.78 -12.08
C GLN A 216 -1.44 -15.59 -13.31
N ASP A 217 -2.03 -16.77 -13.52
CA ASP A 217 -1.79 -17.59 -14.71
C ASP A 217 -2.59 -17.11 -15.96
N ASN A 218 -3.31 -16.00 -15.81
CA ASN A 218 -4.15 -15.43 -16.85
C ASN A 218 -3.33 -14.66 -17.91
N SER A 219 -3.92 -14.43 -19.08
CA SER A 219 -3.38 -13.55 -20.14
C SER A 219 -2.96 -12.17 -19.60
N VAL A 220 -3.74 -11.61 -18.67
CA VAL A 220 -3.44 -10.35 -18.00
C VAL A 220 -2.17 -10.45 -17.14
N GLY A 221 -1.98 -11.56 -16.43
CA GLY A 221 -0.80 -11.79 -15.60
C GLY A 221 0.47 -11.87 -16.45
N LEU A 222 0.43 -12.63 -17.54
CA LEU A 222 1.56 -12.74 -18.49
C LEU A 222 1.89 -11.40 -19.16
N SER A 223 0.86 -10.62 -19.51
CA SER A 223 1.04 -9.28 -20.07
C SER A 223 1.66 -8.30 -19.05
N ALA A 224 1.21 -8.36 -17.79
CA ALA A 224 1.77 -7.56 -16.70
C ALA A 224 3.23 -7.96 -16.38
N GLN A 225 3.55 -9.25 -16.38
CA GLN A 225 4.94 -9.73 -16.23
C GLN A 225 5.84 -9.21 -17.36
N LEU A 226 5.35 -9.24 -18.61
CA LEU A 226 6.12 -8.73 -19.76
C LEU A 226 6.43 -7.24 -19.62
N LEU A 227 5.42 -6.43 -19.30
CA LEU A 227 5.59 -5.00 -19.02
C LEU A 227 6.52 -4.74 -17.84
N GLY A 228 6.35 -5.50 -16.76
CA GLY A 228 7.18 -5.41 -15.56
C GLY A 228 8.66 -5.67 -15.87
N CYS A 229 8.96 -6.79 -16.50
CA CYS A 229 10.32 -7.14 -16.93
C CYS A 229 10.91 -6.13 -17.93
N SER A 230 10.09 -5.56 -18.83
CA SER A 230 10.54 -4.55 -19.78
C SER A 230 10.95 -3.25 -19.07
N LEU A 231 10.14 -2.78 -18.11
CA LEU A 231 10.45 -1.61 -17.30
C LEU A 231 11.70 -1.82 -16.43
N LEU A 232 11.81 -2.98 -15.77
CA LEU A 232 12.99 -3.32 -14.97
C LEU A 232 14.24 -3.45 -15.84
N GLY A 233 14.13 -4.03 -17.04
CA GLY A 233 15.21 -4.11 -18.01
C GLY A 233 15.68 -2.73 -18.48
N LYS A 234 14.77 -1.76 -18.63
CA LYS A 234 15.16 -0.36 -18.91
C LYS A 234 16.06 0.20 -17.81
N VAL A 235 15.68 -0.02 -16.55
CA VAL A 235 16.40 0.48 -15.37
C VAL A 235 17.74 -0.23 -15.19
N GLU A 236 17.77 -1.56 -15.36
CA GLU A 236 18.98 -2.38 -15.35
C GLU A 236 20.00 -1.86 -16.37
N MET A 237 19.55 -1.58 -17.60
CA MET A 237 20.41 -1.10 -18.67
C MET A 237 20.95 0.32 -18.41
N ALA A 238 20.18 1.18 -17.75
CA ALA A 238 20.56 2.56 -17.47
C ALA A 238 21.49 2.72 -16.26
N ARG A 239 21.20 2.06 -15.13
CA ARG A 239 21.89 2.23 -13.84
C ARG A 239 22.55 0.97 -13.27
N GLY A 240 22.47 -0.15 -13.99
CA GLY A 240 22.97 -1.45 -13.52
C GLY A 240 21.98 -2.18 -12.59
N ILE A 241 22.31 -3.43 -12.27
CA ILE A 241 21.42 -4.31 -11.49
C ILE A 241 21.22 -3.85 -10.05
N HIS A 242 22.21 -3.19 -9.45
CA HIS A 242 22.13 -2.73 -8.06
C HIS A 242 20.92 -1.82 -7.83
N ALA A 243 20.68 -0.89 -8.76
CA ALA A 243 19.56 0.04 -8.68
C ALA A 243 18.19 -0.66 -8.73
N VAL A 244 18.11 -1.86 -9.33
CA VAL A 244 16.87 -2.63 -9.50
C VAL A 244 16.45 -3.30 -8.19
N PHE A 245 17.35 -4.02 -7.53
CA PHE A 245 17.00 -4.80 -6.33
C PHE A 245 17.15 -4.02 -5.02
N GLN A 246 17.86 -2.89 -4.99
CA GLN A 246 18.07 -2.14 -3.75
C GLN A 246 16.75 -1.65 -3.14
N GLY A 247 16.39 -2.19 -1.97
CA GLY A 247 15.18 -1.84 -1.24
C GLY A 247 13.88 -2.43 -1.80
N MET A 248 13.99 -3.38 -2.74
CA MET A 248 12.86 -4.03 -3.41
C MET A 248 12.92 -5.55 -3.20
N PRO A 249 11.78 -6.24 -3.11
CA PRO A 249 11.71 -7.70 -3.07
C PRO A 249 11.95 -8.30 -4.48
N LEU A 250 13.11 -8.02 -5.07
CA LEU A 250 13.52 -8.51 -6.38
C LEU A 250 14.80 -9.34 -6.29
N MET A 251 14.99 -10.21 -7.28
CA MET A 251 16.19 -11.04 -7.38
C MET A 251 17.38 -10.19 -7.88
N TRP A 252 18.58 -10.47 -7.35
CA TRP A 252 19.84 -9.84 -7.78
C TRP A 252 20.42 -10.41 -9.09
N THR A 253 19.71 -11.34 -9.74
CA THR A 253 20.19 -12.03 -10.94
C THR A 253 19.94 -11.18 -12.19
N PRO A 254 20.97 -10.96 -13.04
CA PRO A 254 20.82 -10.12 -14.23
C PRO A 254 19.93 -10.73 -15.30
N GLY A 255 19.54 -9.87 -16.25
CA GLY A 255 18.83 -10.24 -17.48
C GLY A 255 17.31 -10.19 -17.35
N TYR A 256 16.73 -9.07 -16.93
CA TYR A 256 15.27 -8.90 -16.93
C TYR A 256 14.68 -8.91 -18.35
N LEU A 257 15.43 -8.42 -19.35
CA LEU A 257 15.06 -8.55 -20.77
C LEU A 257 15.04 -10.01 -21.22
N GLY A 258 16.00 -10.82 -20.78
CA GLY A 258 16.00 -12.26 -21.03
C GLY A 258 14.76 -12.96 -20.46
N ARG A 259 14.32 -12.57 -19.26
CA ARG A 259 13.08 -13.07 -18.65
C ARG A 259 11.84 -12.64 -19.43
N ALA A 260 11.81 -11.40 -19.94
CA ALA A 260 10.73 -10.93 -20.81
C ALA A 260 10.58 -11.83 -22.05
N LEU A 261 11.70 -12.19 -22.69
CA LEU A 261 11.70 -13.11 -23.84
C LEU A 261 11.27 -14.53 -23.44
N ALA A 262 11.71 -15.03 -22.28
CA ALA A 262 11.27 -16.33 -21.76
C ALA A 262 9.75 -16.37 -21.51
N ILE A 263 9.14 -15.25 -21.10
CA ILE A 263 7.67 -15.14 -20.98
C ILE A 263 7.01 -15.23 -22.36
N MET A 264 7.57 -14.57 -23.38
CA MET A 264 7.08 -14.68 -24.76
C MET A 264 7.19 -16.12 -25.30
N GLU A 265 8.29 -16.81 -25.01
CA GLU A 265 8.47 -18.23 -25.34
C GLU A 265 7.45 -19.11 -24.63
N ARG A 266 7.20 -18.88 -23.33
CA ARG A 266 6.17 -19.58 -22.55
C ARG A 266 4.79 -19.37 -23.14
N VAL A 267 4.45 -18.15 -23.55
CA VAL A 267 3.17 -17.83 -24.22
C VAL A 267 3.09 -18.51 -25.58
N ALA A 268 4.17 -18.51 -26.35
CA ALA A 268 4.22 -19.18 -27.64
C ALA A 268 3.97 -20.70 -27.47
N ALA A 269 4.64 -21.33 -26.50
CA ALA A 269 4.54 -22.76 -26.21
C ALA A 269 3.22 -23.19 -25.54
N ALA A 270 2.59 -22.32 -24.75
CA ALA A 270 1.38 -22.67 -23.99
C ALA A 270 0.21 -23.07 -24.91
N PRO A 271 -0.39 -24.26 -24.77
CA PRO A 271 -1.44 -24.74 -25.69
C PRO A 271 -2.84 -24.11 -25.46
N GLY A 272 -2.97 -23.03 -24.69
CA GLY A 272 -4.25 -22.42 -24.31
C GLY A 272 -4.51 -21.01 -24.88
N ASP A 273 -5.63 -20.40 -24.46
CA ASP A 273 -6.06 -19.01 -24.77
C ASP A 273 -5.22 -17.94 -24.04
N SER A 274 -3.99 -18.30 -23.64
CA SER A 274 -3.04 -17.39 -23.01
C SER A 274 -2.49 -16.46 -24.08
N LYS A 275 -2.97 -15.22 -24.04
CA LYS A 275 -2.58 -14.17 -24.97
C LYS A 275 -1.78 -13.08 -24.27
N VAL A 276 -1.05 -12.30 -25.05
CA VAL A 276 -0.30 -11.13 -24.57
C VAL A 276 -0.87 -9.88 -25.22
N SER A 277 -1.04 -8.82 -24.43
CA SER A 277 -1.49 -7.53 -24.94
C SER A 277 -0.50 -6.97 -25.95
N LYS A 278 -0.98 -6.48 -27.09
CA LYS A 278 -0.15 -5.82 -28.10
C LYS A 278 0.64 -4.63 -27.53
N GLU A 279 0.05 -3.87 -26.60
CA GLU A 279 0.71 -2.75 -25.93
C GLU A 279 2.01 -3.14 -25.24
N ALA A 280 2.04 -4.31 -24.59
CA ALA A 280 3.22 -4.81 -23.91
C ALA A 280 4.35 -5.20 -24.88
N VAL A 281 3.98 -5.78 -26.02
CA VAL A 281 4.93 -6.16 -27.08
C VAL A 281 5.46 -4.90 -27.77
N ASP A 282 4.59 -3.96 -28.10
CA ASP A 282 4.96 -2.69 -28.74
C ASP A 282 5.88 -1.85 -27.81
N TYR A 283 5.65 -1.88 -26.49
CA TYR A 283 6.52 -1.23 -25.52
C TYR A 283 7.93 -1.84 -25.50
N LEU A 284 8.04 -3.17 -25.53
CA LEU A 284 9.33 -3.87 -25.57
C LEU A 284 10.08 -3.58 -26.88
N ASP A 285 9.38 -3.51 -28.02
CA ASP A 285 9.98 -3.12 -29.31
C ASP A 285 10.54 -1.69 -29.26
N GLY A 286 9.74 -0.73 -28.79
CA GLY A 286 10.18 0.66 -28.63
C GLY A 286 11.38 0.79 -27.68
N LEU A 287 11.40 0.02 -26.59
CA LEU A 287 12.52 0.01 -25.65
C LEU A 287 13.80 -0.54 -26.29
N LEU A 288 13.71 -1.65 -27.04
CA LEU A 288 14.88 -2.22 -27.72
C LEU A 288 15.43 -1.27 -28.78
N GLN A 289 14.57 -0.58 -29.53
CA GLN A 289 14.99 0.43 -30.52
C GLN A 289 15.66 1.65 -29.86
N ASN A 290 15.14 2.11 -28.72
CA ASN A 290 15.74 3.21 -27.97
C ASN A 290 17.11 2.83 -27.37
N LEU A 291 17.26 1.61 -26.85
CA LEU A 291 18.55 1.13 -26.32
C LEU A 291 19.58 0.88 -27.43
N SER A 292 19.15 0.37 -28.59
CA SER A 292 20.02 0.21 -29.77
C SER A 292 20.50 1.56 -30.32
N SER A 293 19.67 2.61 -30.28
CA SER A 293 20.10 3.95 -30.72
C SER A 293 21.00 4.66 -29.69
N ALA A 294 20.76 4.48 -28.39
CA ALA A 294 21.60 5.05 -27.33
C ALA A 294 23.02 4.44 -27.30
N SER A 295 23.15 3.14 -27.57
CA SER A 295 24.45 2.47 -27.66
C SER A 295 25.29 2.93 -28.86
N GLU A 296 24.68 3.45 -29.93
CA GLU A 296 25.41 4.06 -31.05
C GLU A 296 25.95 5.46 -30.69
N SER A 297 25.24 6.25 -29.88
CA SER A 297 25.67 7.60 -29.49
C SER A 297 26.80 7.62 -28.46
N ASP A 298 26.85 6.67 -27.53
CA ASP A 298 27.90 6.58 -26.51
C ASP A 298 29.26 6.10 -27.06
N SER A 299 29.31 5.62 -28.32
CA SER A 299 30.57 5.19 -28.96
C SER A 299 31.41 6.34 -29.54
N SER A 300 30.98 7.60 -29.41
CA SER A 300 31.56 8.75 -30.13
C SER A 300 32.07 9.91 -29.26
N GLY A 301 32.40 9.69 -27.98
CA GLY A 301 32.84 10.76 -27.09
C GLY A 301 33.94 10.37 -26.10
N GLU A 302 35.14 10.03 -26.59
CA GLU A 302 36.37 10.17 -25.81
C GLU A 302 37.04 11.50 -26.20
N ASP A 303 37.14 12.46 -25.26
CA ASP A 303 38.43 13.04 -24.82
C ASP A 303 38.28 14.24 -23.84
N GLU A 304 39.00 14.06 -22.72
CA GLU A 304 39.72 15.02 -21.85
C GLU A 304 39.06 16.27 -21.21
N SER A 305 39.06 16.29 -19.86
CA SER A 305 39.65 17.38 -19.05
C SER A 305 39.57 17.07 -17.55
N GLY A 306 40.72 17.05 -16.88
CA GLY A 306 40.87 16.67 -15.47
C GLY A 306 40.50 17.73 -14.42
N GLY A 307 40.55 17.26 -13.16
CA GLY A 307 40.72 18.07 -11.94
C GLY A 307 39.46 18.39 -11.15
N GLU A 308 39.11 17.55 -10.17
CA GLU A 308 39.10 17.91 -8.74
C GLU A 308 38.50 16.75 -7.90
N GLU A 309 39.25 16.34 -6.87
CA GLU A 309 38.86 15.32 -5.90
C GLU A 309 37.62 15.77 -5.10
N VAL A 310 36.46 15.31 -5.55
CA VAL A 310 35.29 15.12 -4.69
C VAL A 310 34.92 13.66 -4.82
N LEU A 311 34.92 12.94 -3.69
CA LEU A 311 34.51 11.54 -3.54
C LEU A 311 33.09 11.30 -4.08
N LYS A 312 32.96 11.21 -5.40
CA LYS A 312 31.89 10.48 -6.07
C LYS A 312 32.37 9.04 -6.13
N LYS A 313 31.77 8.17 -5.33
CA LYS A 313 31.69 6.76 -5.72
C LYS A 313 30.82 6.73 -6.98
N GLU A 314 31.45 6.91 -8.14
CA GLU A 314 30.86 6.49 -9.39
C GLU A 314 30.59 5.01 -9.25
N GLU A 315 29.36 4.59 -9.51
CA GLU A 315 28.97 3.18 -9.53
C GLU A 315 29.82 2.52 -10.61
N GLU A 316 30.86 1.78 -10.21
CA GLU A 316 31.61 0.92 -11.12
C GLU A 316 30.59 -0.01 -11.80
N VAL A 317 30.40 0.15 -13.10
CA VAL A 317 29.50 -0.70 -13.89
C VAL A 317 30.10 -2.10 -13.86
N ASP A 318 29.38 -3.02 -13.20
CA ASP A 318 29.83 -4.40 -12.98
C ASP A 318 30.13 -5.08 -14.33
N GLU A 319 31.11 -6.00 -14.36
CA GLU A 319 31.45 -6.75 -15.57
C GLU A 319 30.22 -7.50 -16.10
N ASP A 320 29.36 -7.94 -15.19
CA ASP A 320 28.07 -8.58 -15.50
C ASP A 320 27.08 -7.62 -16.18
N ASP A 321 27.01 -6.35 -15.76
CA ASP A 321 26.14 -5.34 -16.38
C ASP A 321 26.62 -5.00 -17.81
N GLN A 322 27.94 -4.97 -18.03
CA GLN A 322 28.52 -4.80 -19.37
C GLN A 322 28.23 -6.00 -20.27
N ALA A 323 28.36 -7.22 -19.75
CA ALA A 323 28.04 -8.44 -20.49
C ALA A 323 26.55 -8.52 -20.88
N GLU A 324 25.63 -7.97 -20.09
CA GLU A 324 24.21 -7.85 -20.46
C GLU A 324 23.98 -6.82 -21.56
N ARG A 325 24.72 -5.70 -21.56
CA ARG A 325 24.67 -4.70 -22.63
C ARG A 325 25.09 -5.27 -23.98
N GLU A 326 26.11 -6.13 -24.00
CA GLU A 326 26.56 -6.82 -25.21
C GLU A 326 25.53 -7.80 -25.78
N LYS A 327 24.59 -8.30 -24.95
CA LYS A 327 23.52 -9.22 -25.37
C LYS A 327 22.33 -8.51 -26.04
N LEU A 328 22.28 -7.17 -26.03
CA LEU A 328 21.21 -6.38 -26.69
C LEU A 328 20.88 -6.80 -28.14
N PRO A 329 21.84 -6.94 -29.07
CA PRO A 329 21.54 -7.38 -30.43
C PRO A 329 20.94 -8.79 -30.49
N LEU A 330 21.35 -9.69 -29.58
CA LEU A 330 20.78 -11.04 -29.47
C LEU A 330 19.33 -10.98 -28.97
N TYR A 331 19.03 -10.09 -28.03
CA TYR A 331 17.66 -9.86 -27.56
C TYR A 331 16.77 -9.29 -28.65
N ALA A 332 17.27 -8.32 -29.44
CA ALA A 332 16.53 -7.76 -30.57
C ALA A 332 16.24 -8.81 -31.65
N GLY A 333 17.19 -9.70 -31.95
CA GLY A 333 17.00 -10.81 -32.88
C GLY A 333 15.92 -11.79 -32.40
N ARG A 334 16.05 -12.28 -31.16
CA ARG A 334 15.07 -13.19 -30.55
C ARG A 334 13.68 -12.57 -30.41
N PHE A 335 13.60 -11.29 -30.06
CA PHE A 335 12.33 -10.57 -29.97
C PHE A 335 11.59 -10.56 -31.30
N LYS A 336 12.28 -10.27 -32.41
CA LYS A 336 11.68 -10.29 -33.76
C LYS A 336 11.12 -11.66 -34.08
N GLU A 337 11.89 -12.72 -33.90
CA GLU A 337 11.45 -14.10 -34.12
C GLU A 337 10.21 -14.45 -33.28
N LEU A 338 10.22 -14.13 -31.98
CA LEU A 338 9.11 -14.42 -31.08
C LEU A 338 7.87 -13.59 -31.40
N SER A 339 8.03 -12.33 -31.80
CA SER A 339 6.92 -11.46 -32.20
C SER A 339 6.21 -11.99 -33.46
N GLU A 340 6.96 -12.53 -34.42
CA GLU A 340 6.43 -13.19 -35.63
C GLU A 340 5.74 -14.52 -35.28
N GLN A 341 6.30 -15.28 -34.35
CA GLN A 341 5.68 -16.51 -33.84
C GLN A 341 4.36 -16.24 -33.10
N LEU A 342 4.29 -15.18 -32.28
CA LEU A 342 3.06 -14.80 -31.60
C LEU A 342 1.99 -14.29 -32.56
N ARG A 343 2.39 -13.52 -33.59
CA ARG A 343 1.49 -13.02 -34.63
C ARG A 343 0.94 -14.16 -35.50
N SER A 344 1.78 -15.09 -35.93
CA SER A 344 1.36 -16.25 -36.73
C SER A 344 0.43 -17.20 -35.97
N ARG A 345 0.59 -17.32 -34.65
CA ARG A 345 -0.29 -18.12 -33.78
C ARG A 345 -1.54 -17.38 -33.29
N GLY A 346 -1.69 -16.09 -33.60
CA GLY A 346 -2.86 -15.30 -33.18
C GLY A 346 -2.96 -15.09 -31.67
N LYS A 347 -1.85 -15.13 -30.95
CA LYS A 347 -1.81 -15.00 -29.47
C LYS A 347 -1.56 -13.56 -28.98
N ALA A 348 -1.49 -12.60 -29.89
CA ALA A 348 -1.43 -11.19 -29.54
C ALA A 348 -2.86 -10.64 -29.49
N ASP A 349 -3.31 -10.22 -28.31
CA ASP A 349 -4.59 -9.53 -28.19
C ASP A 349 -4.45 -8.08 -28.66
N PRO A 350 -5.37 -7.59 -29.51
CA PRO A 350 -5.37 -6.20 -29.95
C PRO A 350 -5.82 -5.24 -28.85
N ASP A 351 -6.46 -5.75 -27.79
CA ASP A 351 -7.02 -4.95 -26.72
C ASP A 351 -5.93 -4.41 -25.79
N SER A 352 -6.11 -3.16 -25.34
CA SER A 352 -5.26 -2.54 -24.33
C SER A 352 -5.29 -3.33 -23.01
N LEU A 353 -4.20 -3.27 -22.24
CA LEU A 353 -4.11 -3.91 -20.94
C LEU A 353 -5.27 -3.49 -20.03
N GLN A 354 -5.66 -2.22 -20.07
CA GLN A 354 -6.77 -1.68 -19.29
C GLN A 354 -8.11 -2.39 -19.61
N VAL A 355 -8.37 -2.66 -20.89
CA VAL A 355 -9.62 -3.33 -21.31
C VAL A 355 -9.62 -4.78 -20.83
N LEU A 356 -8.51 -5.51 -21.00
CA LEU A 356 -8.36 -6.89 -20.55
C LEU A 356 -8.47 -7.01 -19.02
N VAL A 357 -7.86 -6.09 -18.28
CA VAL A 357 -7.99 -6.03 -16.82
C VAL A 357 -9.43 -5.69 -16.43
N SER A 358 -10.09 -4.77 -17.14
CA SER A 358 -11.49 -4.42 -16.85
C SER A 358 -12.46 -5.58 -17.11
N SER A 359 -12.19 -6.44 -18.10
CA SER A 359 -12.97 -7.66 -18.32
C SER A 359 -12.69 -8.71 -17.25
N LEU A 360 -11.43 -8.87 -16.84
CA LEU A 360 -11.05 -9.78 -15.76
C LEU A 360 -11.72 -9.37 -14.44
N VAL A 361 -11.69 -8.08 -14.10
CA VAL A 361 -12.37 -7.52 -12.93
C VAL A 361 -13.87 -7.86 -12.96
N LYS A 362 -14.55 -7.66 -14.09
CA LYS A 362 -15.98 -7.97 -14.20
C LYS A 362 -16.31 -9.46 -14.04
N GLN A 363 -15.42 -10.35 -14.45
CA GLN A 363 -15.65 -11.79 -14.45
C GLN A 363 -15.26 -12.45 -13.11
N SER A 364 -14.10 -12.08 -12.56
CA SER A 364 -13.46 -12.80 -11.46
C SER A 364 -13.67 -12.17 -10.09
N LEU A 365 -14.01 -10.87 -10.03
CA LEU A 365 -14.10 -10.17 -8.75
C LEU A 365 -15.27 -10.67 -7.90
N ALA A 366 -16.46 -10.85 -8.50
CA ALA A 366 -17.65 -11.31 -7.78
C ALA A 366 -17.47 -12.69 -7.13
N SER A 367 -16.71 -13.59 -7.78
CA SER A 367 -16.38 -14.89 -7.19
C SER A 367 -15.31 -14.82 -6.10
N ALA A 368 -14.40 -13.84 -6.17
CA ALA A 368 -13.31 -13.69 -5.22
C ALA A 368 -13.73 -12.96 -3.94
N GLU A 369 -14.72 -12.07 -3.99
CA GLU A 369 -15.20 -11.32 -2.83
C GLU A 369 -15.87 -12.19 -1.75
N GLY A 370 -16.56 -13.27 -2.15
CA GLY A 370 -17.23 -14.18 -1.24
C GLY A 370 -16.32 -14.82 -0.18
N PRO A 371 -15.29 -15.60 -0.57
CA PRO A 371 -14.38 -16.23 0.37
C PRO A 371 -13.60 -15.20 1.20
N ASP A 372 -13.26 -14.05 0.63
CA ASP A 372 -12.55 -12.99 1.33
C ASP A 372 -13.39 -12.39 2.47
N LEU A 373 -14.70 -12.21 2.25
CA LEU A 373 -15.62 -11.74 3.28
C LEU A 373 -15.78 -12.75 4.42
N GLU A 374 -15.83 -14.05 4.12
CA GLU A 374 -15.85 -15.10 5.13
C GLU A 374 -14.57 -15.11 5.97
N GLN A 375 -13.40 -14.97 5.33
CA GLN A 375 -12.12 -14.86 6.05
C GLN A 375 -12.08 -13.62 6.93
N TYR A 376 -12.56 -12.48 6.42
CA TYR A 376 -12.62 -11.24 7.18
C TYR A 376 -13.55 -11.34 8.40
N GLN A 377 -14.72 -11.97 8.26
CA GLN A 377 -15.64 -12.19 9.38
C GLN A 377 -15.01 -13.05 10.49
N ARG A 378 -14.32 -14.14 10.13
CA ARG A 378 -13.59 -14.97 11.11
C ARG A 378 -12.50 -14.17 11.83
N LYS A 379 -11.71 -13.39 11.10
CA LYS A 379 -10.69 -12.51 11.67
C LYS A 379 -11.29 -11.49 12.64
N LEU A 380 -12.45 -10.91 12.33
CA LEU A 380 -13.14 -9.99 13.23
C LEU A 380 -13.54 -10.66 14.56
N GLU A 381 -14.08 -11.87 14.50
CA GLU A 381 -14.44 -12.63 15.71
C GLU A 381 -13.21 -12.96 16.56
N GLU A 382 -12.11 -13.37 15.93
CA GLU A 382 -10.82 -13.63 16.59
C GLU A 382 -10.29 -12.38 17.28
N TRP A 383 -10.26 -11.24 16.58
CA TRP A 383 -9.82 -9.96 17.14
C TRP A 383 -10.68 -9.52 18.33
N GLU A 384 -12.00 -9.71 18.27
CA GLU A 384 -12.88 -9.41 19.39
C GLU A 384 -12.64 -10.32 20.60
N ALA A 385 -12.42 -11.61 20.37
CA ALA A 385 -12.10 -12.56 21.43
C ALA A 385 -10.78 -12.19 22.12
N GLU A 386 -9.74 -11.90 21.36
CA GLU A 386 -8.44 -11.45 21.88
C GLU A 386 -8.56 -10.14 22.66
N ARG A 387 -9.28 -9.15 22.11
CA ARG A 387 -9.52 -7.87 22.78
C ARG A 387 -10.24 -8.08 24.11
N LYS A 388 -11.31 -8.89 24.15
CA LYS A 388 -12.05 -9.21 25.38
C LYS A 388 -11.17 -9.90 26.42
N GLN A 389 -10.29 -10.82 25.99
CA GLN A 389 -9.32 -11.45 26.90
C GLN A 389 -8.33 -10.45 27.49
N LEU A 390 -7.79 -9.55 26.67
CA LEU A 390 -6.85 -8.53 27.15
C LEU A 390 -7.51 -7.55 28.13
N ILE A 391 -8.77 -7.16 27.87
CA ILE A 391 -9.54 -6.31 28.79
C ILE A 391 -9.77 -7.02 30.13
N ARG A 392 -10.11 -8.32 30.13
CA ARG A 392 -10.25 -9.11 31.36
C ARG A 392 -8.95 -9.16 32.15
N ARG A 393 -7.82 -9.43 31.48
CA ARG A 393 -6.49 -9.41 32.10
C ARG A 393 -6.16 -8.05 32.72
N GLU A 394 -6.43 -6.95 32.02
CA GLU A 394 -6.23 -5.60 32.53
C GLU A 394 -7.07 -5.35 33.80
N GLN A 395 -8.34 -5.76 33.80
CA GLN A 395 -9.23 -5.61 34.95
C GLN A 395 -8.77 -6.43 36.16
N GLU A 396 -8.37 -7.69 35.95
CA GLU A 396 -7.82 -8.55 37.01
C GLU A 396 -6.54 -7.97 37.61
N MET A 397 -5.63 -7.46 36.77
CA MET A 397 -4.40 -6.82 37.24
C MET A 397 -4.68 -5.54 38.04
N ARG A 398 -5.68 -4.75 37.63
CA ARG A 398 -6.10 -3.56 38.39
C ARG A 398 -6.68 -3.92 39.75
N LYS A 399 -7.57 -4.92 39.81
CA LYS A 399 -8.16 -5.40 41.08
C LYS A 399 -7.09 -5.89 42.05
N LYS A 400 -6.16 -6.72 41.57
CA LYS A 400 -5.03 -7.20 42.38
C LYS A 400 -4.18 -6.05 42.91
N ALA A 401 -3.87 -5.06 42.06
CA ALA A 401 -3.09 -3.89 42.47
C ALA A 401 -3.83 -3.02 43.51
N GLU A 402 -5.16 -2.90 43.42
CA GLU A 402 -6.00 -2.21 44.40
C GLU A 402 -6.01 -2.95 45.75
N GLU A 403 -6.20 -4.26 45.74
CA GLU A 403 -6.14 -5.12 46.94
C GLU A 403 -4.77 -5.04 47.62
N GLU A 404 -3.69 -5.12 46.86
CA GLU A 404 -2.32 -4.97 47.39
C GLU A 404 -2.09 -3.58 47.98
N ARG A 405 -2.62 -2.53 47.33
CA ARG A 405 -2.49 -1.16 47.83
C ARG A 405 -3.24 -1.00 49.16
N GLN A 406 -4.47 -1.50 49.26
CA GLN A 406 -5.26 -1.47 50.50
C GLN A 406 -4.58 -2.25 51.62
N ALA A 407 -4.03 -3.44 51.32
CA ALA A 407 -3.28 -4.22 52.30
C ALA A 407 -2.01 -3.49 52.79
N ARG A 408 -1.30 -2.78 51.90
CA ARG A 408 -0.14 -1.96 52.27
C ARG A 408 -0.52 -0.74 53.11
N GLU A 409 -1.65 -0.10 52.81
CA GLU A 409 -2.17 1.03 53.59
C GLU A 409 -2.58 0.56 55.00
N ALA A 410 -3.35 -0.52 55.10
CA ALA A 410 -3.73 -1.12 56.39
C ALA A 410 -2.52 -1.57 57.22
N ALA A 411 -1.50 -2.17 56.59
CA ALA A 411 -0.26 -2.54 57.27
C ALA A 411 0.53 -1.32 57.78
N ARG A 412 0.52 -0.20 57.04
CA ARG A 412 1.16 1.05 57.47
C ARG A 412 0.40 1.72 58.62
N GLU A 413 -0.93 1.63 58.63
CA GLU A 413 -1.77 2.14 59.72
C GLU A 413 -1.56 1.31 60.98
N ALA A 414 -1.59 -0.02 60.88
CA ALA A 414 -1.29 -0.92 62.00
C ALA A 414 0.11 -0.69 62.59
N ALA A 415 1.12 -0.40 61.75
CA ALA A 415 2.48 -0.08 62.19
C ALA A 415 2.65 1.34 62.76
N ARG A 416 1.64 2.21 62.65
CA ARG A 416 1.62 3.54 63.27
C ARG A 416 0.86 3.55 64.60
N GLU A 417 -0.08 2.63 64.78
CA GLU A 417 -0.90 2.51 65.99
C GLU A 417 -0.27 1.60 67.07
N GLY A 418 0.59 0.67 66.68
CA GLY A 418 1.42 -0.14 67.57
C GLY A 418 2.82 0.45 67.76
#